data_AF-A0A0Q2UJB1-F1
#
_entry.id   AF-A0A0Q2UJB1-F1
#
_cell.length_a   1.000
_cell.length_b   1.000
_cell.length_c   1.000
_cell.angle_alpha   90.00
_cell.angle_beta   90.00
_cell.angle_gamma   90.00
#
_symmetry.space_group_name_H-M   'P 1'
#
loop_
_entity.id
_entity.type
_entity.pdbx_description
1 polymer ?
#
loop_
_entity_poly.entity_id
_entity_poly.type
_entity_poly.pdbx_seq_one_letter_code
_entity_poly.pdbx_strand_id
1 'polypeptide(L)'
;MYLPTSTAAPTLLAATDLVSGSRSLYTIGVGVLVIGILLAGGIRAGGAFLGGRIGETVGWALTAVVVAVIVGSGYAIYTSAKRTVDRTGITTGQFGQ
;
A
#
# COMPACT_ATOMS: atom_id res chain seq x y z
N MET A 1 47.22 11.46 1.26
CA MET A 1 46.97 10.16 1.94
C MET A 1 45.50 9.83 1.75
N TYR A 2 45.17 8.98 0.77
CA TYR A 2 43.78 8.64 0.41
C TYR A 2 43.40 7.36 1.16
N LEU A 3 42.40 7.44 2.04
CA LEU A 3 41.84 6.27 2.74
C LEU A 3 40.98 5.46 1.75
N PRO A 4 40.99 4.12 1.80
CA PRO A 4 40.28 3.29 0.83
C PRO A 4 38.77 3.40 1.02
N THR A 5 38.07 3.99 0.04
CA THR A 5 36.60 4.10 -0.03
C THR A 5 35.90 2.78 -0.42
N SER A 6 36.65 1.69 -0.53
CA SER A 6 36.21 0.41 -1.09
C SER A 6 35.22 -0.37 -0.22
N THR A 7 35.20 -0.16 1.10
CA THR A 7 34.28 -0.84 2.04
C THR A 7 32.92 -0.12 2.16
N ALA A 8 32.87 1.19 1.88
CA ALA A 8 31.64 1.98 1.95
C ALA A 8 30.72 1.74 0.75
N ALA A 9 31.29 1.56 -0.45
CA ALA A 9 30.53 1.33 -1.68
C ALA A 9 29.61 0.08 -1.65
N PRO A 10 30.06 -1.13 -1.25
CA PRO A 10 29.20 -2.31 -1.20
C PRO A 10 28.12 -2.20 -0.12
N THR A 11 28.44 -1.57 1.01
CA THR A 11 27.48 -1.36 2.12
C THR A 11 26.38 -0.37 1.71
N LEU A 12 26.73 0.69 0.98
CA LEU A 12 25.76 1.64 0.41
C LEU A 12 24.86 0.98 -0.63
N LEU A 13 25.43 0.18 -1.54
CA LEU A 13 24.66 -0.57 -2.53
C LEU A 13 23.68 -1.55 -1.87
N ALA A 14 24.15 -2.33 -0.90
CA ALA A 14 23.32 -3.27 -0.15
C ALA A 14 22.18 -2.56 0.60
N ALA A 15 22.45 -1.40 1.20
CA ALA A 15 21.42 -0.60 1.87
C ALA A 15 20.37 -0.08 0.88
N THR A 16 20.79 0.43 -0.29
CA THR A 16 19.85 0.89 -1.32
C THR A 16 18.98 -0.23 -1.88
N ASP A 17 19.54 -1.42 -2.07
CA ASP A 17 18.80 -2.58 -2.56
C ASP A 17 17.76 -3.04 -1.52
N LEU A 18 18.16 -3.10 -0.23
CA LEU A 18 17.23 -3.46 0.84
C LEU A 18 16.06 -2.47 0.97
N VAL A 19 16.33 -1.16 0.88
CA VAL A 19 15.28 -0.12 0.96
C VAL A 19 14.36 -0.18 -0.26
N SER A 20 14.91 -0.40 -1.45
CA SER A 20 14.12 -0.57 -2.67
C SER A 20 13.25 -1.84 -2.60
N GLY A 21 13.85 -2.96 -2.18
CA GLY A 21 13.19 -4.24 -1.98
C GLY A 21 12.08 -4.16 -0.93
N SER A 22 12.30 -3.49 0.21
CA SER A 22 11.28 -3.32 1.24
C SER A 22 10.10 -2.48 0.76
N ARG A 23 10.35 -1.45 -0.06
CA ARG A 23 9.28 -0.63 -0.67
C ARG A 23 8.47 -1.44 -1.69
N SER A 24 9.14 -2.29 -2.48
CA SER A 24 8.50 -3.21 -3.42
C SER A 24 7.62 -4.23 -2.67
N LEU A 25 8.18 -4.88 -1.64
CA LEU A 25 7.45 -5.81 -0.78
C LEU A 25 6.23 -5.17 -0.11
N TYR A 26 6.35 -3.93 0.37
CA TYR A 26 5.22 -3.22 0.95
C TYR A 26 4.12 -2.96 -0.08
N THR A 27 4.48 -2.55 -1.31
CA THR A 27 3.54 -2.35 -2.42
C THR A 27 2.78 -3.64 -2.73
N ILE A 28 3.51 -4.75 -2.85
CA ILE A 28 2.94 -6.07 -3.11
C ILE A 28 2.04 -6.49 -1.94
N GLY A 29 2.49 -6.30 -0.70
CA GLY A 29 1.74 -6.60 0.50
C GLY A 29 0.40 -5.86 0.56
N VAL A 30 0.38 -4.57 0.20
CA VAL A 30 -0.87 -3.80 0.08
C VAL A 30 -1.77 -4.39 -1.01
N GLY A 31 -1.23 -4.75 -2.17
CA GLY A 31 -1.98 -5.39 -3.24
C GLY A 31 -2.62 -6.71 -2.80
N VAL A 32 -1.84 -7.58 -2.14
CA VAL A 32 -2.32 -8.84 -1.57
C VAL A 32 -3.38 -8.60 -0.50
N LEU A 33 -3.20 -7.60 0.37
CA LEU A 33 -4.18 -7.25 1.38
C LEU A 33 -5.53 -6.84 0.76
N VAL A 34 -5.51 -6.00 -0.28
CA VAL A 34 -6.72 -5.59 -1.02
C VAL A 34 -7.42 -6.81 -1.63
N ILE A 35 -6.67 -7.70 -2.27
CA ILE A 35 -7.21 -8.94 -2.83
C ILE A 35 -7.82 -9.82 -1.71
N GLY A 36 -7.12 -9.97 -0.59
CA GLY A 36 -7.60 -10.74 0.57
C GLY A 36 -8.91 -10.19 1.13
N ILE A 37 -9.05 -8.86 1.25
CA ILE A 37 -10.29 -8.19 1.68
C ILE A 37 -11.44 -8.51 0.71
N LEU A 38 -11.21 -8.36 -0.58
CA LEU A 38 -12.22 -8.62 -1.61
C LEU A 38 -12.64 -10.10 -1.64
N LEU A 39 -11.68 -11.03 -1.51
CA LEU A 39 -11.97 -12.46 -1.44
C LEU A 39 -12.77 -12.82 -0.18
N ALA A 40 -12.36 -12.34 0.99
CA ALA A 40 -13.07 -12.60 2.25
C ALA A 40 -14.50 -12.05 2.22
N GLY A 41 -14.66 -10.81 1.75
CA GLY A 41 -15.96 -10.18 1.56
C GLY A 41 -16.83 -10.92 0.54
N GLY A 42 -16.25 -11.31 -0.59
CA GLY A 42 -16.91 -12.05 -1.66
C GLY A 42 -17.38 -13.44 -1.22
N ILE A 43 -16.56 -14.18 -0.47
CA ILE A 43 -16.94 -15.49 0.12
C ILE A 43 -18.12 -15.32 1.08
N ARG A 44 -18.06 -14.30 1.95
CA ARG A 44 -19.14 -14.02 2.91
C ARG A 44 -20.43 -13.63 2.20
N ALA A 45 -20.36 -12.75 1.21
CA ALA A 45 -21.50 -12.35 0.39
C ALA A 45 -22.08 -13.54 -0.40
N GLY A 46 -21.23 -14.37 -1.01
CA GLY A 46 -21.64 -15.57 -1.73
C GLY A 46 -22.37 -16.58 -0.83
N GLY A 47 -21.88 -16.79 0.40
CA GLY A 47 -22.57 -17.62 1.38
C GLY A 47 -23.94 -17.07 1.79
N ALA A 48 -24.08 -15.74 1.91
CA ALA A 48 -25.37 -15.11 2.19
C ALA A 48 -26.34 -15.20 0.99
N PHE A 49 -25.81 -15.12 -0.24
CA PHE A 49 -26.59 -15.24 -1.47
C PHE A 49 -27.20 -16.63 -1.61
N LEU A 50 -26.38 -17.67 -1.41
CA LEU A 50 -26.85 -19.06 -1.41
C LEU A 50 -27.85 -19.35 -0.28
N GLY A 51 -27.79 -18.61 0.82
CA GLY A 51 -28.74 -18.69 1.93
C GLY A 51 -30.02 -17.87 1.76
N GLY A 52 -30.26 -17.25 0.59
CA GLY A 52 -31.46 -16.45 0.31
C GLY A 52 -31.48 -15.06 0.98
N ARG A 53 -30.38 -14.63 1.61
CA ARG A 53 -30.30 -13.36 2.36
C ARG A 53 -29.70 -12.26 1.48
N ILE A 54 -30.53 -11.74 0.57
CA ILE A 54 -30.11 -10.74 -0.44
C ILE A 54 -29.57 -9.46 0.22
N GLY A 55 -30.24 -8.95 1.26
CA GLY A 55 -29.79 -7.74 1.98
C GLY A 55 -28.41 -7.91 2.62
N GLU A 56 -28.14 -9.07 3.20
CA GLU A 56 -26.82 -9.39 3.78
C GLU A 56 -25.74 -9.55 2.70
N THR A 57 -26.09 -10.14 1.55
CA THR A 57 -25.18 -10.28 0.40
C THR A 57 -24.66 -8.91 -0.07
N VAL A 58 -25.59 -7.98 -0.30
CA VAL A 58 -25.26 -6.63 -0.76
C VAL A 58 -24.47 -5.89 0.30
N GLY A 59 -24.86 -6.00 1.58
CA GLY A 59 -24.14 -5.40 2.70
C GLY A 59 -22.66 -5.82 2.72
N TRP A 60 -22.38 -7.12 2.74
CA TRP A 60 -20.99 -7.62 2.79
C TRP A 60 -20.19 -7.26 1.54
N ALA A 61 -20.81 -7.34 0.35
CA ALA A 61 -20.14 -7.00 -0.90
C ALA A 61 -19.72 -5.52 -0.91
N LEU A 62 -20.63 -4.61 -0.56
CA LEU A 62 -20.35 -3.17 -0.52
C LEU A 62 -19.32 -2.83 0.55
N THR A 63 -19.43 -3.39 1.76
CA THR A 63 -18.45 -3.17 2.82
C THR A 63 -17.05 -3.57 2.37
N ALA A 64 -16.90 -4.74 1.76
CA ALA A 64 -15.60 -5.22 1.29
C ALA A 64 -14.99 -4.30 0.21
N VAL A 65 -15.81 -3.84 -0.74
CA VAL A 65 -15.37 -2.90 -1.78
C VAL A 65 -14.94 -1.57 -1.17
N VAL A 66 -15.73 -1.00 -0.25
CA VAL A 66 -15.40 0.27 0.41
C VAL A 66 -14.08 0.16 1.16
N VAL A 67 -13.89 -0.90 1.94
CA VAL A 67 -12.64 -1.11 2.70
C VAL A 67 -11.45 -1.30 1.76
N ALA A 68 -11.59 -2.10 0.71
CA ALA A 68 -10.55 -2.29 -0.31
C ALA A 68 -10.15 -0.97 -0.99
N VAL A 69 -11.14 -0.14 -1.35
CA VAL A 69 -10.92 1.18 -1.96
C VAL A 69 -10.20 2.11 -1.00
N ILE A 70 -10.59 2.17 0.28
CA ILE A 70 -9.92 3.01 1.29
C ILE A 70 -8.44 2.63 1.40
N VAL A 71 -8.14 1.34 1.49
CA VAL A 71 -6.75 0.85 1.58
C VAL A 71 -5.96 1.17 0.31
N GLY A 72 -6.50 0.86 -0.87
CA GLY A 72 -5.81 1.08 -2.15
C GLY A 72 -5.60 2.57 -2.46
N SER A 73 -6.62 3.39 -2.28
CA SER A 73 -6.55 4.84 -2.49
C SER A 73 -5.64 5.51 -1.46
N GLY A 74 -5.71 5.11 -0.18
CA GLY A 74 -4.80 5.61 0.86
C GLY A 74 -3.34 5.35 0.52
N TYR A 75 -3.02 4.16 0.00
CA TYR A 75 -1.66 3.84 -0.45
C TYR A 75 -1.24 4.67 -1.68
N ALA A 76 -2.13 4.85 -2.66
CA ALA A 76 -1.86 5.68 -3.83
C ALA A 76 -1.62 7.15 -3.45
N ILE A 77 -2.42 7.69 -2.53
CA ILE A 77 -2.26 9.05 -2.00
C ILE A 77 -0.93 9.16 -1.24
N TYR A 78 -0.63 8.21 -0.35
CA TYR A 78 0.62 8.19 0.41
C TYR A 78 1.85 8.20 -0.50
N THR A 79 1.89 7.32 -1.50
CA THR A 79 3.01 7.24 -2.43
C THR A 79 3.13 8.49 -3.31
N SER A 80 2.00 9.09 -3.70
CA SER A 80 1.98 10.34 -4.46
C SER A 80 2.49 11.51 -3.62
N ALA A 81 2.00 11.66 -2.40
CA ALA A 81 2.46 12.68 -1.46
C ALA A 81 3.95 12.54 -1.17
N LYS A 82 4.43 11.32 -0.92
CA LYS A 82 5.85 11.08 -0.64
C LYS A 82 6.75 11.40 -1.84
N ARG A 83 6.34 11.03 -3.07
CA ARG A 83 7.07 11.45 -4.29
C ARG A 83 7.11 12.97 -4.45
N THR A 84 6.03 13.67 -4.12
CA THR A 84 6.00 15.14 -4.16
C THR A 84 7.00 15.72 -3.17
N VAL A 85 6.96 15.28 -1.91
CA VAL A 85 7.90 15.69 -0.86
C VAL A 85 9.35 15.40 -1.27
N ASP A 86 9.63 14.21 -1.79
CA ASP A 86 10.98 13.80 -2.21
C ASP A 86 11.52 14.70 -3.35
N ARG A 87 10.65 15.27 -4.20
CA ARG A 87 11.03 16.14 -5.33
C ARG A 87 11.13 17.62 -4.96
N THR A 88 10.21 18.11 -4.13
CA THR A 88 10.09 19.54 -3.85
C THR A 88 10.66 19.94 -2.49
N GLY A 89 10.88 18.98 -1.59
CA GLY A 89 11.27 19.24 -0.19
C GLY A 89 10.15 19.84 0.67
N ILE A 90 8.95 20.07 0.11
CA ILE A 90 7.84 20.72 0.81
C ILE A 90 6.90 19.67 1.38
N THR A 91 6.70 19.71 2.70
CA THR A 91 5.72 18.85 3.39
C THR A 91 4.30 19.40 3.26
N THR A 92 3.28 18.55 3.32
CA THR A 92 1.86 18.91 3.11
C THR A 92 1.31 19.96 4.09
N GLY A 93 2.07 20.36 5.11
CA GLY A 93 1.74 21.44 6.05
C GLY A 93 2.34 22.82 5.72
N GLN A 94 3.23 22.94 4.73
CA GLN A 94 3.92 24.20 4.41
C GLN A 94 3.17 25.11 3.42
N PHE A 95 2.09 24.64 2.79
CA PHE A 95 1.29 25.41 1.83
C PHE A 95 0.17 26.25 2.47
N GLY A 96 0.27 26.53 3.79
CA GLY A 96 -0.77 27.21 4.57
C GLY A 96 -0.27 28.31 5.51
N GLN A 97 0.95 28.81 5.33
CA GLN A 97 1.48 30.01 6.01
C GLN A 97 1.90 31.07 5.00
#